data_AF-A0A7J8X026-F1
#
_entry.id   AF-A0A7J8X026-F1
#
_cell.length_a   1.000
_cell.length_b   1.000
_cell.length_c   1.000
_cell.angle_alpha   90.00
_cell.angle_beta   90.00
_cell.angle_gamma   90.00
#
_symmetry.space_group_name_H-M   'P 1'
#
loop_
_entity.id
_entity.type
_entity.pdbx_description
1 polymer ?
#
loop_
_entity_poly.entity_id
_entity_poly.type
_entity_poly.pdbx_seq_one_letter_code
_entity_poly.pdbx_strand_id
1 'polypeptide(L)' 'MTATAGIIIKIHECLVMGACTYPLGRTGDSTTAEAKACLQAVIFGEEMGF' A
#
# COMPACT_ATOMS: atom_id res chain seq x y z
N MET A 1 -6.30 -14.41 -9.50
CA MET A 1 -6.75 -13.03 -9.78
C MET A 1 -5.52 -12.12 -9.79
N THR A 2 -5.52 -11.02 -10.53
CA THR A 2 -4.48 -9.98 -10.37
C THR A 2 -5.04 -8.88 -9.49
N ALA A 3 -4.28 -8.41 -8.52
CA ALA A 3 -4.68 -7.33 -7.62
C ALA A 3 -3.72 -6.14 -7.73
N THR A 4 -4.25 -4.94 -7.49
CA THR A 4 -3.49 -3.70 -7.40
C THR A 4 -3.80 -3.07 -6.04
N ALA A 5 -2.78 -2.63 -5.33
CA ALA A 5 -2.92 -1.84 -4.11
C ALA A 5 -2.84 -0.35 -4.45
N GLY A 6 -3.79 0.44 -3.95
CA GLY A 6 -3.66 1.89 -3.85
C GLY A 6 -3.29 2.25 -2.42
N ILE A 7 -2.21 3.00 -2.23
CA ILE A 7 -1.71 3.40 -0.91
C ILE A 7 -1.71 4.92 -0.84
N ILE A 8 -2.19 5.45 0.27
CA ILE A 8 -2.18 6.88 0.59
C ILE A 8 -1.62 7.02 2.00
N ILE A 9 -0.49 7.70 2.14
CA ILE A 9 0.11 8.05 3.42
C ILE A 9 -0.35 9.47 3.79
N LYS A 10 -0.90 9.61 4.99
CA LYS A 10 -1.37 10.88 5.53
C LYS A 10 -0.79 11.11 6.92
N ILE A 11 -0.54 12.37 7.26
CA ILE A 11 -0.24 12.75 8.65
C ILE A 11 -1.54 12.87 9.46
N HIS A 12 -1.40 13.04 10.77
CA HIS A 12 -2.51 13.21 11.71
C HIS A 12 -3.48 14.33 11.31
N GLU A 13 -2.99 15.40 10.69
CA GLU A 13 -3.80 16.51 10.17
C GLU A 13 -4.57 16.19 8.88
N CYS A 14 -4.59 14.92 8.47
CA CYS A 14 -5.19 14.42 7.22
C CYS A 14 -4.56 14.95 5.92
N LEU A 15 -3.41 15.65 6.00
CA LEU A 15 -2.65 16.04 4.82
C LEU A 15 -1.97 14.82 4.18
N VAL A 16 -2.10 14.68 2.87
CA VAL A 16 -1.48 13.59 2.09
C VAL A 16 0.00 13.89 1.91
N MET A 17 0.85 12.99 2.39
CA MET A 17 2.30 13.06 2.21
C MET A 17 2.74 12.35 0.94
N GLY A 18 2.06 11.27 0.57
CA GLY A 18 2.42 10.45 -0.59
C GLY A 18 1.28 9.53 -1.00
N ALA A 19 1.26 9.18 -2.28
CA ALA A 19 0.33 8.21 -2.83
C ALA A 19 1.01 7.40 -3.92
N CYS A 20 0.71 6.11 -3.98
CA CYS A 20 1.24 5.21 -4.99
C CYS A 20 0.26 4.08 -5.31
N THR A 21 0.44 3.48 -6.48
CA THR A 21 -0.27 2.27 -6.89
C THR A 21 0.72 1.17 -7.19
N TYR A 22 0.55 0.01 -6.57
CA TYR A 22 1.45 -1.13 -6.70
C TYR A 22 0.72 -2.36 -7.23
N PRO A 23 1.20 -2.98 -8.32
CA PRO A 23 0.66 -4.27 -8.75
C PRO A 23 1.12 -5.37 -7.78
N LEU A 24 0.17 -6.04 -7.13
CA LEU A 24 0.45 -7.11 -6.15
C LEU A 24 0.68 -8.50 -6.79
N GLY A 25 0.67 -8.55 -8.13
CA GLY A 25 0.81 -9.76 -8.92
C GLY A 25 -0.38 -10.71 -8.80
N ARG A 26 -0.12 -12.02 -8.95
CA ARG A 26 -1.15 -13.04 -8.71
C ARG A 26 -1.43 -13.16 -7.21
N THR A 27 -2.68 -13.00 -6.85
CA THR A 27 -3.22 -13.25 -5.51
C THR A 27 -4.35 -14.28 -5.62
N GLY A 28 -4.35 -15.21 -4.66
CA GLY A 28 -5.31 -16.33 -4.60
C GLY A 28 -6.64 -15.95 -3.97
N ASP A 29 -6.60 -15.04 -2.99
CA ASP A 29 -7.74 -14.62 -2.18
C ASP A 29 -7.59 -13.15 -1.73
N SER A 30 -8.68 -12.56 -1.23
CA SER A 30 -8.73 -11.16 -0.80
C SER A 30 -7.89 -10.89 0.45
N THR A 31 -7.80 -11.84 1.38
CA THR A 31 -7.02 -11.69 2.61
C THR A 31 -5.52 -11.60 2.31
N THR A 32 -5.02 -12.45 1.42
CA THR A 32 -3.63 -12.38 0.95
C THR A 32 -3.37 -11.08 0.19
N ALA A 33 -4.33 -10.57 -0.58
CA ALA A 33 -4.17 -9.28 -1.27
C ALA A 33 -4.10 -8.11 -0.28
N GLU A 34 -4.93 -8.11 0.76
CA GLU A 34 -4.92 -7.10 1.82
C GLU A 34 -3.60 -7.13 2.61
N ALA A 35 -3.13 -8.31 3.02
CA ALA A 35 -1.85 -8.43 3.73
C ALA A 35 -0.67 -7.88 2.91
N LYS A 36 -0.64 -8.15 1.60
CA LYS A 36 0.38 -7.57 0.70
C LYS A 36 0.24 -6.05 0.56
N ALA A 37 -0.97 -5.53 0.48
CA ALA A 37 -1.21 -4.09 0.41
C ALA A 37 -0.71 -3.37 1.68
N CYS A 38 -0.96 -3.95 2.86
CA CYS A 38 -0.45 -3.43 4.13
C CYS A 38 1.08 -3.44 4.19
N LEU A 39 1.72 -4.55 3.79
CA LEU A 39 3.18 -4.62 3.73
C LEU A 39 3.76 -3.55 2.79
N GLN A 40 3.15 -3.37 1.62
CA GLN A 40 3.59 -2.36 0.65
C GLN A 40 3.41 -0.93 1.19
N ALA A 41 2.39 -0.68 2.02
CA ALA A 41 2.20 0.61 2.68
C ALA A 41 3.33 0.92 3.68
N VAL A 42 3.79 -0.10 4.43
CA VAL A 42 4.94 0.04 5.34
C VAL A 42 6.21 0.34 4.55
N ILE A 43 6.50 -0.45 3.51
CA ILE A 43 7.69 -0.24 2.65
C ILE A 43 7.67 1.18 2.05
N PHE A 44 6.52 1.62 1.52
CA PHE A 44 6.41 2.97 0.96
C PHE A 44 6.64 4.05 2.01
N GLY A 45 6.22 3.84 3.25
CA GLY A 45 6.53 4.73 4.37
C GLY A 45 8.02 4.81 4.66
N GLU A 46 8.70 3.66 4.74
CA GLU A 46 10.16 3.59 4.95
C GLU A 46 10.92 4.26 3.79
N GLU A 47 10.52 4.04 2.53
CA GLU A 47 11.12 4.68 1.35
C GLU A 47 10.97 6.21 1.35
N MET A 48 9.90 6.73 1.97
CA MET A 48 9.70 8.17 2.17
C MET A 48 10.48 8.75 3.35
N GLY A 49 11.14 7.89 4.15
CA GLY A 49 11.94 8.29 5.31
C GLY A 49 11.15 8.49 6.61
N PHE A 50 9.98 7.86 6.73
CA PHE A 50 9.21 7.83 7.98
C PHE A 50 9.68 6.74 8.96
#